data_AF-A0A1F7SNF5-F1
#
_entry.id   AF-A0A1F7SNF5-F1
#
_cell.length_a   1.000
_cell.length_b   1.000
_cell.length_c   1.000
_cell.angle_alpha   90.00
_cell.angle_beta   90.00
_cell.angle_gamma   90.00
#
_symmetry.space_group_name_H-M   'P 1'
#
loop_
_entity.id
_entity.type
_entity.pdbx_description
1 polymer ?
#
loop_
_entity_poly.entity_id
_entity_poly.type
_entity_poly.pdbx_seq_one_letter_code
_entity_poly.pdbx_strand_id
1 'polypeptide(L)'
;MIFHPHPNPLPSREREKSSCLKGVIIFKKAFLQIFLISQVLLLSGMGFLPNQKPEKCALCGRDVHEITKTLVTFEEGKDEKACCIKCALKYEAQSSKKDLSIKVADFNTGEIVESEKAFYVVGSDITPCSSQKVMIDQTKTQFVLCYDRCLPSVIAFKGKVKALEFIEEHGGKILTFKEIETAERK
;
A
#
# COMPACT_ATOMS: atom_id res chain seq x y z
N MET A 1 -67.66 66.94 41.99
CA MET A 1 -66.28 66.60 42.42
C MET A 1 -66.31 65.11 42.80
N ILE A 2 -65.58 64.16 42.23
CA ILE A 2 -64.43 64.11 41.32
C ILE A 2 -64.56 62.77 40.58
N PHE A 3 -64.38 62.75 39.26
CA PHE A 3 -64.25 61.54 38.45
C PHE A 3 -62.87 60.92 38.71
N HIS A 4 -62.81 59.65 39.12
CA HIS A 4 -61.57 58.87 39.14
C HIS A 4 -61.37 58.16 37.79
N PRO A 5 -60.20 58.29 37.13
CA PRO A 5 -59.88 57.51 35.95
C PRO A 5 -59.34 56.12 36.33
N HIS A 6 -59.83 55.09 35.64
CA HIS A 6 -59.25 53.75 35.63
C HIS A 6 -57.90 53.76 34.90
N PRO A 7 -56.86 53.04 35.38
CA PRO A 7 -55.63 52.87 34.63
C PRO A 7 -55.81 51.88 33.47
N ASN A 8 -55.42 52.29 32.27
CA ASN A 8 -55.27 51.45 31.09
C ASN A 8 -54.13 50.42 31.28
N PRO A 9 -54.28 49.17 30.81
CA PRO A 9 -53.18 48.21 30.80
C PRO A 9 -52.12 48.57 29.74
N LEU A 10 -50.85 48.42 30.10
CA LEU A 10 -49.67 48.71 29.26
C LEU A 10 -49.51 47.72 28.08
N PRO A 11 -48.87 48.14 26.97
CA PRO A 11 -48.93 47.44 25.68
C PRO A 11 -47.97 46.24 25.56
N SER A 12 -48.40 45.28 24.74
CA SER A 12 -47.86 43.96 24.36
C SER A 12 -46.42 43.88 23.79
N ARG A 13 -45.63 44.96 23.82
CA ARG A 13 -44.38 45.10 23.03
C ARG A 13 -43.14 44.43 23.65
N GLU A 14 -43.12 44.16 24.95
CA GLU A 14 -41.97 43.53 25.63
C GLU A 14 -41.91 42.00 25.47
N ARG A 15 -43.07 41.36 25.28
CA ARG A 15 -43.16 39.90 25.18
C ARG A 15 -42.50 39.38 23.89
N GLU A 16 -42.55 40.15 22.81
CA GLU A 16 -42.06 39.79 21.48
C GLU A 16 -40.52 39.81 21.36
N LYS A 17 -39.84 40.78 22.00
CA LYS A 17 -38.36 40.86 22.01
C LYS A 17 -37.70 39.69 22.74
N SER A 18 -38.33 39.20 23.81
CA SER A 18 -37.82 38.07 24.60
C SER A 18 -37.89 36.72 23.85
N SER A 19 -38.81 36.59 22.89
CA SER A 19 -38.98 35.40 22.04
C SER A 19 -37.88 35.33 20.96
N CYS A 20 -37.62 36.45 20.27
CA CYS A 20 -36.62 36.51 19.21
C CYS A 20 -35.18 36.33 19.74
N LEU A 21 -34.86 36.88 20.91
CA LEU A 21 -33.52 36.77 21.51
C LEU A 21 -33.21 35.33 21.97
N LYS A 22 -34.21 34.60 22.47
CA LYS A 22 -34.09 33.17 22.81
C LYS A 22 -33.84 32.31 21.57
N GLY A 23 -34.52 32.59 20.45
CA GLY A 23 -34.32 31.89 19.17
C GLY A 23 -32.90 32.04 18.63
N VAL A 24 -32.32 33.24 18.69
CA VAL A 24 -30.93 33.50 18.23
C VAL A 24 -29.89 32.81 19.13
N ILE A 25 -30.11 32.74 20.45
CA ILE A 25 -29.21 32.05 21.39
C ILE A 25 -29.27 30.53 21.19
N ILE A 26 -30.46 29.97 20.93
CA ILE A 26 -30.64 28.54 20.65
C ILE A 26 -29.95 28.17 19.32
N PHE A 27 -30.09 29.00 18.28
CA PHE A 27 -29.41 28.78 17.00
C PHE A 27 -27.88 28.83 17.12
N LYS A 28 -27.33 29.78 17.89
CA LYS A 28 -25.88 29.87 18.14
C LYS A 28 -25.35 28.69 18.95
N LYS A 29 -26.09 28.22 19.95
CA LYS A 29 -25.72 27.03 20.74
C LYS A 29 -25.77 25.75 19.92
N ALA A 30 -26.79 25.58 19.08
CA ALA A 30 -26.89 24.45 18.16
C ALA A 30 -25.74 24.46 17.15
N PHE A 31 -25.41 25.61 16.58
CA PHE A 31 -24.30 25.73 15.63
C PHE A 31 -22.94 25.46 16.30
N LEU A 32 -22.73 25.94 17.53
CA LEU A 32 -21.52 25.66 18.30
C LEU A 32 -21.41 24.18 18.69
N GLN A 33 -22.53 23.54 19.07
CA GLN A 33 -22.55 22.10 19.37
C GLN A 33 -22.27 21.26 18.12
N ILE A 34 -22.86 21.60 16.97
CA ILE A 34 -22.59 20.91 15.70
C ILE A 34 -21.12 21.08 15.29
N PHE A 35 -20.55 22.28 15.47
CA PHE A 35 -19.14 22.53 15.21
C PHE A 35 -18.23 21.69 16.12
N LEU A 36 -18.51 21.64 17.43
CA LEU A 36 -17.75 20.82 18.37
C LEU A 36 -17.86 19.32 18.06
N ILE A 37 -19.06 18.83 17.72
CA ILE A 37 -19.29 17.44 17.33
C ILE A 37 -18.54 17.11 16.03
N SER A 38 -18.55 18.02 15.05
CA SER A 38 -17.80 17.87 13.80
C SER A 38 -16.28 17.79 14.02
N GLN A 39 -15.73 18.62 14.91
CA GLN A 39 -14.31 18.58 15.27
C GLN A 39 -13.93 17.24 15.93
N VAL A 40 -14.78 16.71 16.82
CA VAL A 40 -14.56 15.40 17.46
C VAL A 40 -14.61 14.26 16.44
N LEU A 41 -15.58 14.28 15.51
CA LEU A 41 -15.68 13.27 14.44
C LEU A 41 -14.46 13.28 13.52
N LEU A 42 -13.96 14.45 13.14
CA LEU A 42 -12.76 14.59 12.31
C LEU A 42 -11.51 14.06 13.01
N LEU A 43 -11.36 14.34 14.32
CA LEU A 43 -10.22 13.85 15.11
C LEU A 43 -10.26 12.34 15.34
N SER A 44 -11.44 11.74 15.53
CA SER A 44 -11.58 10.28 15.68
C SER A 44 -11.31 9.51 14.38
N GLY A 45 -11.56 10.12 13.21
CA GLY A 45 -11.31 9.48 11.91
C GLY A 45 -9.83 9.25 11.59
N MET A 46 -8.91 10.05 12.16
CA MET A 46 -7.48 9.94 11.87
C MET A 46 -6.80 8.71 12.50
N GLY A 47 -7.43 8.05 13.48
CA GLY A 47 -6.86 6.88 14.18
C GLY A 47 -7.05 5.53 13.48
N PHE A 48 -7.86 5.46 12.41
CA PHE A 48 -8.22 4.21 11.72
C PHE A 48 -7.42 3.98 10.43
N LEU A 49 -6.21 4.53 10.32
CA LEU A 49 -5.32 4.12 9.24
C LEU A 49 -4.75 2.73 9.54
N PRO A 50 -5.00 1.71 8.70
CA PRO A 50 -4.38 0.42 8.87
C PRO A 50 -2.86 0.58 8.89
N ASN A 51 -2.20 -0.13 9.79
CA ASN A 51 -0.76 -0.11 9.95
C ASN A 51 -0.11 -0.74 8.70
N GLN A 52 0.14 0.08 7.67
CA GLN A 52 0.77 -0.33 6.42
C GLN A 52 2.29 -0.51 6.59
N LYS A 53 2.71 -1.28 7.60
CA LYS A 53 4.12 -1.70 7.66
C LYS A 53 4.33 -2.73 6.56
N PRO A 54 5.25 -2.49 5.62
CA PRO A 54 5.59 -3.48 4.61
C PRO A 54 6.09 -4.75 5.31
N GLU A 55 5.56 -5.89 4.91
CA GLU A 55 6.03 -7.17 5.41
C GLU A 55 7.49 -7.36 4.97
N LYS A 56 8.33 -7.90 5.86
CA LYS A 56 9.73 -8.18 5.57
C LYS A 56 9.87 -9.58 5.00
N CYS A 57 10.73 -9.70 3.99
CA CYS A 57 11.08 -10.96 3.34
C CYS A 57 11.81 -11.86 4.35
N ALA A 58 11.32 -13.09 4.51
CA ALA A 58 11.92 -14.06 5.43
C ALA A 58 13.35 -14.47 5.03
N LEU A 59 13.70 -14.34 3.74
CA LEU A 59 14.98 -14.80 3.19
C LEU A 59 16.09 -13.74 3.19
N CYS A 60 15.74 -12.47 2.97
CA CYS A 60 16.73 -11.39 2.79
C CYS A 60 16.45 -10.13 3.61
N GLY A 61 15.34 -10.07 4.36
CA GLY A 61 15.00 -8.93 5.22
C GLY A 61 14.55 -7.67 4.49
N ARG A 62 14.41 -7.69 3.15
CA ARG A 62 13.87 -6.56 2.37
C ARG A 62 12.36 -6.45 2.47
N ASP A 63 11.84 -5.28 2.15
CA ASP A 63 10.39 -5.07 2.03
C ASP A 63 9.81 -5.92 0.90
N VAL A 64 8.68 -6.56 1.19
CA VAL A 64 7.91 -7.36 0.22
C VAL A 64 6.90 -6.45 -0.45
N HIS A 65 6.93 -6.43 -1.78
CA HIS A 65 5.96 -5.68 -2.58
C HIS A 65 4.88 -6.64 -3.09
N GLU A 66 3.61 -6.23 -3.06
CA GLU A 66 2.47 -7.10 -3.40
C GLU A 66 2.55 -7.71 -4.81
N ILE A 67 3.06 -6.95 -5.78
CA ILE A 67 3.17 -7.35 -7.20
C ILE A 67 4.39 -8.24 -7.50
N THR A 68 5.33 -8.38 -6.58
CA THR A 68 6.52 -9.25 -6.75
C THR A 68 6.64 -10.30 -5.65
N LYS A 69 5.72 -10.31 -4.69
CA LYS A 69 5.75 -11.27 -3.59
C LYS A 69 5.76 -12.68 -4.14
N THR A 70 6.58 -13.51 -3.52
CA THR A 70 6.70 -14.93 -3.84
C THR A 70 6.42 -15.70 -2.57
N LEU A 71 5.52 -16.67 -2.64
CA LEU A 71 5.25 -17.58 -1.55
C LEU A 71 6.11 -18.82 -1.75
N VAL A 72 6.85 -19.18 -0.71
CA VAL A 72 7.71 -20.35 -0.68
C VAL A 72 7.17 -21.27 0.40
N THR A 73 6.69 -22.44 0.00
CA THR A 73 6.26 -23.47 0.94
C THR A 73 7.45 -24.39 1.24
N PHE A 74 7.84 -24.44 2.50
CA PHE A 74 8.88 -25.35 2.98
C PHE A 74 8.31 -26.76 3.26
N GLU A 75 9.18 -27.75 3.42
CA GLU A 75 8.80 -29.13 3.79
C GLU A 75 7.94 -29.20 5.07
N GLU A 76 8.08 -28.22 5.98
CA GLU A 76 7.28 -28.08 7.20
C GLU A 76 5.83 -27.61 6.92
N GLY A 77 5.45 -27.42 5.65
CA GLY A 77 4.10 -27.02 5.23
C GLY A 77 3.75 -25.56 5.49
N LYS A 78 4.73 -24.74 5.91
CA LYS A 78 4.53 -23.32 6.17
C LYS A 78 4.94 -22.49 4.95
N ASP A 79 4.03 -21.61 4.53
CA ASP A 79 4.29 -20.61 3.49
C ASP A 79 5.02 -19.41 4.09
N GLU A 80 6.22 -19.12 3.59
CA GLU A 80 6.91 -17.88 3.89
C GLU A 80 6.93 -16.95 2.67
N LYS A 81 6.94 -15.65 2.96
CA LYS A 81 6.94 -14.60 1.94
C LYS A 81 8.36 -14.17 1.62
N ALA A 82 8.70 -14.28 0.34
CA ALA A 82 9.91 -13.72 -0.25
C ALA A 82 9.56 -12.45 -1.04
N CYS A 83 10.49 -11.50 -1.10
CA CYS A 83 10.29 -10.23 -1.83
C CYS A 83 10.24 -10.40 -3.36
N CYS A 84 10.85 -11.46 -3.88
CA CYS A 84 10.86 -11.83 -5.31
C CYS A 84 11.22 -13.29 -5.51
N ILE A 85 10.90 -13.81 -6.70
CA ILE A 85 11.21 -15.19 -7.10
C ILE A 85 12.71 -15.47 -7.06
N LYS A 86 13.53 -14.48 -7.42
CA LYS A 86 14.99 -14.62 -7.42
C LYS A 86 15.54 -14.91 -6.02
N CYS A 87 14.95 -14.33 -4.97
CA CYS A 87 15.33 -14.68 -3.60
C CYS A 87 14.97 -16.13 -3.25
N ALA A 88 13.80 -16.61 -3.69
CA ALA A 88 13.39 -18.00 -3.49
C ALA A 88 14.33 -18.98 -4.22
N LEU A 89 14.61 -18.74 -5.50
CA LEU A 89 15.51 -19.58 -6.31
C LEU A 89 16.94 -19.59 -5.77
N LYS A 90 17.48 -18.43 -5.37
CA LYS A 90 18.81 -18.37 -4.76
C LYS A 90 18.87 -19.09 -3.42
N TYR A 91 17.81 -18.99 -2.61
CA TYR A 91 17.73 -19.72 -1.35
C TYR A 91 17.68 -21.23 -1.59
N GLU A 92 16.87 -21.69 -2.54
CA GLU A 92 16.81 -23.10 -2.95
C GLU A 92 18.19 -23.62 -3.38
N ALA A 93 18.87 -22.88 -4.26
CA ALA A 93 20.21 -23.22 -4.73
C ALA A 93 21.26 -23.30 -3.60
N GLN A 94 21.13 -22.46 -2.56
CA GLN A 94 22.07 -22.42 -1.43
C GLN A 94 21.75 -23.43 -0.32
N SER A 95 20.48 -23.77 -0.11
CA SER A 95 20.03 -24.53 1.06
C SER A 95 20.06 -26.05 0.89
N SER A 96 20.50 -26.57 -0.26
CA SER A 96 20.41 -27.99 -0.64
C SER A 96 18.99 -28.58 -0.63
N LYS A 97 17.96 -27.79 -0.32
CA LYS A 97 16.55 -28.15 -0.39
C LYS A 97 16.10 -28.01 -1.84
N LYS A 98 15.64 -29.10 -2.46
CA LYS A 98 15.34 -29.14 -3.91
C LYS A 98 13.85 -29.09 -4.26
N ASP A 99 12.97 -29.19 -3.27
CA ASP A 99 11.53 -29.37 -3.48
C ASP A 99 10.71 -28.26 -2.78
N LEU A 100 11.11 -27.00 -2.97
CA LEU A 100 10.30 -25.87 -2.51
C LEU A 100 9.16 -25.61 -3.49
N SER A 101 7.92 -25.62 -3.02
CA SER A 101 6.79 -25.18 -3.85
C SER A 101 6.80 -23.65 -3.90
N ILE A 102 6.96 -23.09 -5.10
CA ILE A 102 7.10 -21.65 -5.33
C ILE A 102 5.85 -21.13 -6.05
N LYS A 103 5.19 -20.14 -5.46
CA LYS A 103 4.10 -19.39 -6.10
C LYS A 103 4.47 -17.92 -6.21
N VAL A 104 4.13 -17.29 -7.33
CA VAL A 104 4.51 -15.92 -7.66
C VAL A 104 3.28 -15.05 -7.85
N ALA A 105 3.35 -13.78 -7.44
CA ALA A 105 2.33 -12.82 -7.81
C ALA A 105 2.47 -12.43 -9.28
N ASP A 106 1.33 -12.37 -9.98
CA ASP A 106 1.22 -11.73 -11.29
C ASP A 106 1.47 -10.23 -11.13
N PHE A 107 2.35 -9.68 -11.96
CA PHE A 107 2.74 -8.27 -11.87
C PHE A 107 1.58 -7.30 -12.17
N ASN A 108 0.63 -7.71 -13.01
CA ASN A 108 -0.47 -6.84 -13.43
C ASN A 108 -1.63 -6.86 -12.43
N THR A 109 -2.03 -8.04 -11.95
CA THR A 109 -3.20 -8.21 -11.07
C THR A 109 -2.86 -8.43 -9.60
N GLY A 110 -1.62 -8.82 -9.27
CA GLY A 110 -1.22 -9.25 -7.93
C GLY A 110 -1.74 -10.64 -7.53
N GLU A 111 -2.42 -11.35 -8.44
CA GLU A 111 -2.94 -12.71 -8.20
C GLU A 111 -1.79 -13.70 -8.03
N ILE A 112 -1.92 -14.64 -7.08
CA ILE A 112 -0.93 -15.70 -6.90
C ILE A 112 -1.10 -16.78 -7.96
N VAL A 113 -0.01 -17.08 -8.67
CA VAL A 113 0.08 -18.06 -9.76
C VAL A 113 1.19 -19.07 -9.44
N GLU A 114 0.99 -20.33 -9.83
CA GLU A 114 2.03 -21.35 -9.74
C GLU A 114 3.24 -20.97 -10.60
N SER A 115 4.46 -21.07 -10.06
CA SER A 115 5.65 -20.58 -10.75
C SER A 115 5.87 -21.23 -12.12
N GLU A 116 5.61 -22.53 -12.23
CA GLU A 116 5.77 -23.30 -13.46
C GLU A 116 4.84 -22.85 -14.61
N LYS A 117 3.71 -22.22 -14.27
CA LYS A 117 2.70 -21.76 -15.25
C LYS A 117 2.86 -20.29 -15.61
N ALA A 118 3.74 -19.56 -14.93
CA ALA A 118 3.98 -18.16 -15.18
C ALA A 118 5.03 -17.94 -16.29
N PHE A 119 4.94 -16.77 -16.92
CA PHE A 119 5.92 -16.25 -17.85
C PHE A 119 6.77 -15.20 -17.14
N TYR A 120 8.08 -15.26 -17.33
CA TYR A 120 9.00 -14.38 -16.62
C TYR A 120 9.66 -13.41 -17.58
N VAL A 121 9.59 -12.11 -17.30
CA VAL A 121 10.39 -11.10 -18.00
C VAL A 121 11.66 -10.86 -17.18
N VAL A 122 12.81 -11.12 -17.79
CA VAL A 122 14.12 -10.96 -17.15
C VAL A 122 14.89 -9.80 -17.78
N GLY A 123 15.48 -8.96 -16.92
CA GLY A 123 16.34 -7.86 -17.34
C GLY A 123 15.58 -6.65 -17.89
N SER A 124 14.35 -6.41 -17.43
CA SER A 124 13.66 -5.14 -17.64
C SER A 124 14.29 -4.02 -16.81
N ASP A 125 13.99 -2.78 -17.14
CA ASP A 125 14.41 -1.60 -16.38
C ASP A 125 13.68 -1.46 -15.02
N ILE A 126 12.52 -2.10 -14.85
CA ILE A 126 11.77 -2.16 -13.59
C ILE A 126 12.37 -3.18 -12.63
N THR A 127 12.82 -2.71 -11.46
CA THR A 127 13.33 -3.56 -10.38
C THR A 127 12.65 -3.21 -9.05
N PRO A 128 11.50 -3.85 -8.72
CA PRO A 128 10.72 -3.48 -7.54
C PRO A 128 11.47 -3.71 -6.21
N CYS A 129 12.41 -4.66 -6.19
CA CYS A 129 13.19 -5.01 -5.00
C CYS A 129 14.50 -4.22 -4.84
N SER A 130 14.86 -3.37 -5.82
CA SER A 130 16.10 -2.57 -5.83
C SER A 130 15.82 -1.24 -6.53
N SER A 131 15.26 -0.29 -5.78
CA SER A 131 14.83 1.00 -6.33
C SER A 131 15.98 1.98 -6.60
N GLN A 132 17.17 1.74 -6.05
CA GLN A 132 18.28 2.69 -6.12
C GLN A 132 19.46 2.14 -6.93
N LYS A 133 19.49 2.49 -8.22
CA LYS A 133 20.58 2.15 -9.14
C LYS A 133 21.85 2.99 -8.92
N VAL A 134 21.71 4.17 -8.33
CA VAL A 134 22.83 5.07 -7.99
C VAL A 134 22.89 5.26 -6.49
N MET A 135 23.96 4.79 -5.88
CA MET A 135 24.23 4.99 -4.47
C MET A 135 25.22 6.14 -4.30
N ILE A 136 25.07 6.86 -3.19
CA ILE A 136 25.97 7.95 -2.82
C ILE A 136 26.72 7.49 -1.58
N ASP A 137 28.05 7.46 -1.68
CA ASP A 137 28.89 7.11 -0.54
C ASP A 137 29.02 8.28 0.45
N GLN A 138 29.78 8.08 1.52
CA GLN A 138 30.05 9.14 2.51
C GLN A 138 30.81 10.34 1.91
N THR A 139 31.52 10.14 0.80
CA THR A 139 32.28 11.20 0.10
C THR A 139 31.44 11.98 -0.90
N LYS A 140 30.13 11.69 -0.99
CA LYS A 140 29.20 12.22 -2.00
C LYS A 140 29.52 11.78 -3.43
N THR A 141 30.34 10.74 -3.58
CA THR A 141 30.62 10.14 -4.87
C THR A 141 29.47 9.25 -5.27
N GLN A 142 28.93 9.49 -6.47
CA GLN A 142 27.90 8.64 -7.07
C GLN A 142 28.55 7.40 -7.66
N PHE A 143 28.05 6.23 -7.30
CA PHE A 143 28.42 4.98 -7.94
C PHE A 143 27.18 4.23 -8.40
N VAL A 144 27.31 3.57 -9.55
CA VAL A 144 26.25 2.73 -10.10
C VAL A 144 26.34 1.36 -9.44
N LEU A 145 25.24 0.87 -8.88
CA LEU A 145 25.16 -0.47 -8.33
C LEU A 145 25.20 -1.48 -9.48
N CYS A 146 26.39 -2.01 -9.77
CA CYS A 146 26.60 -2.98 -10.86
C CYS A 146 26.06 -4.38 -10.51
N TYR A 147 25.92 -4.68 -9.22
CA TYR A 147 25.45 -5.97 -8.74
C TYR A 147 24.53 -5.80 -7.53
N ASP A 148 23.38 -6.45 -7.58
CA ASP A 148 22.51 -6.65 -6.45
C ASP A 148 21.96 -8.08 -6.49
N ARG A 149 21.61 -8.65 -5.34
CA ARG A 149 20.96 -9.96 -5.24
C ARG A 149 19.72 -10.05 -6.13
N CYS A 150 19.02 -8.92 -6.32
CA CYS A 150 17.81 -8.77 -7.11
C CYS A 150 18.06 -8.41 -8.60
N LEU A 151 19.31 -8.28 -9.04
CA LEU A 151 19.67 -8.02 -10.44
C LEU A 151 20.17 -9.31 -11.15
N PRO A 152 19.85 -9.50 -12.45
CA PRO A 152 18.83 -8.78 -13.22
C PRO A 152 17.43 -8.95 -12.63
N SER A 153 16.54 -7.99 -12.93
CA SER A 153 15.12 -8.03 -12.54
C SER A 153 14.44 -9.27 -13.12
N VAL A 154 13.47 -9.81 -12.38
CA VAL A 154 12.63 -10.93 -12.80
C VAL A 154 11.20 -10.62 -12.40
N ILE A 155 10.33 -10.44 -13.40
CA ILE A 155 8.92 -10.09 -13.22
C ILE A 155 8.04 -11.23 -13.74
N ALA A 156 7.06 -11.65 -12.94
CA ALA A 156 6.19 -12.76 -13.28
C ALA A 156 4.86 -12.28 -13.87
N PHE A 157 4.38 -12.98 -14.90
CA PHE A 157 3.10 -12.74 -15.55
C PHE A 157 2.33 -14.05 -15.71
N LYS A 158 1.03 -14.03 -15.42
CA LYS A 158 0.09 -15.12 -15.66
C LYS A 158 -0.11 -15.38 -17.15
N GLY A 159 -0.07 -14.32 -17.97
CA GLY A 159 -0.37 -14.38 -19.39
C GLY A 159 0.77 -13.85 -20.26
N LYS A 160 1.11 -14.59 -21.32
CA LYS A 160 2.17 -14.24 -22.26
C LYS A 160 1.95 -12.88 -22.95
N VAL A 161 0.70 -12.55 -23.29
CA VAL A 161 0.37 -11.27 -23.97
C VAL A 161 0.80 -10.07 -23.13
N LYS A 162 0.49 -10.08 -21.84
CA LYS A 162 0.88 -9.00 -20.90
C LYS A 162 2.39 -8.93 -20.69
N ALA A 163 3.07 -10.08 -20.66
CA ALA A 163 4.53 -10.12 -20.62
C ALA A 163 5.16 -9.49 -21.87
N LEU A 164 4.57 -9.68 -23.06
CA LEU A 164 5.06 -9.09 -24.31
C LEU A 164 4.82 -7.58 -24.36
N GLU A 165 3.62 -7.11 -24.00
CA GLU A 165 3.32 -5.68 -23.85
C GLU A 165 4.33 -5.02 -22.90
N PHE A 166 4.62 -5.65 -21.77
CA PHE A 166 5.61 -5.15 -20.82
C PHE A 166 7.02 -5.09 -21.40
N ILE A 167 7.43 -6.07 -22.22
CA ILE A 167 8.75 -6.05 -22.88
C ILE A 167 8.86 -4.90 -23.89
N GLU A 168 7.76 -4.56 -24.58
CA GLU A 168 7.76 -3.43 -25.52
C GLU A 168 8.00 -2.09 -24.80
N GLU A 169 7.47 -1.95 -23.58
CA GLU A 169 7.61 -0.73 -22.78
C GLU A 169 8.92 -0.66 -21.97
N HIS A 170 9.32 -1.79 -21.37
CA HIS A 170 10.38 -1.85 -20.34
C HIS A 170 11.61 -2.67 -20.75
N GLY A 171 11.56 -3.28 -21.94
CA GLY A 171 12.60 -4.18 -22.42
C GLY A 171 12.68 -5.49 -21.65
N GLY A 172 13.80 -6.19 -21.85
CA GLY A 172 14.05 -7.51 -21.25
C GLY A 172 13.72 -8.66 -22.20
N LYS A 173 13.68 -9.87 -21.64
CA LYS A 173 13.44 -11.11 -22.39
C LYS A 173 12.48 -12.01 -21.64
N ILE A 174 11.59 -12.66 -22.38
CA ILE A 174 10.69 -13.66 -21.80
C ILE A 174 11.43 -14.98 -21.61
N LEU A 175 11.31 -15.57 -20.42
CA LEU A 175 11.85 -16.87 -20.05
C LEU A 175 10.77 -17.69 -19.32
N THR A 176 10.95 -19.00 -19.36
CA THR A 176 10.16 -19.98 -18.60
C THR A 176 10.76 -20.21 -17.23
N PHE A 177 9.99 -20.84 -16.33
CA PHE A 177 10.46 -21.17 -14.99
C PHE A 177 11.77 -21.98 -14.98
N LYS A 178 11.87 -23.01 -15.83
CA LYS A 178 13.07 -23.86 -15.91
C LYS A 178 14.31 -23.10 -16.39
N GLU A 179 14.13 -22.15 -17.29
CA GLU A 179 15.22 -21.32 -17.81
C GLU A 179 15.76 -20.39 -16.72
N ILE A 180 14.88 -19.73 -15.95
CA ILE A 180 15.32 -18.87 -14.84
C ILE A 180 15.93 -19.67 -13.70
N GLU A 181 15.37 -20.84 -13.36
CA GLU A 181 15.91 -21.73 -12.33
C GLU A 181 17.34 -22.19 -12.68
N THR A 182 17.56 -22.55 -13.95
CA THR A 182 18.88 -22.93 -14.46
C THR A 182 19.85 -21.74 -14.47
N ALA A 183 19.37 -20.54 -14.76
CA ALA A 183 20.18 -19.33 -14.77
C ALA A 183 20.66 -18.92 -13.37
N GLU A 184 19.82 -19.09 -12.33
CA GLU A 184 20.15 -18.71 -10.94
C GLU A 184 20.95 -19.76 -10.17
N ARG A 185 21.07 -21.00 -10.69
CA ARG A 185 21.89 -22.07 -10.10
C ARG A 185 23.37 -22.04 -10.50
N LYS A 186 23.75 -21.19 -11.46
CA LYS A 186 25.14 -21.02 -11.92
C LYS A 186 25.88 -20.00 -11.07
#